data_AF-A0A932KRR6-F1
#
_entry.id   AF-A0A932KRR6-F1
#
_cell.length_a   1.000
_cell.length_b   1.000
_cell.length_c   1.000
_cell.angle_alpha   90.00
_cell.angle_beta   90.00
_cell.angle_gamma   90.00
#
_symmetry.space_group_name_H-M   'P 1'
#
loop_
_entity.id
_entity.type
_entity.pdbx_description
1 polymer ?
#
loop_
_entity_poly.entity_id
_entity_poly.type
_entity_poly.pdbx_seq_one_letter_code
_entity_poly.pdbx_strand_id
1 'polypeptide(L)'
;MAGLSEKVLEFRGAGASVIGLSADPVHVSKDLRDRLHLSFPLLSDPKRIVIRKYGVLNKDQVAKPAVFLLDSKRIVRWEYIGKSPSDRPSPEVLLEQIAKID
;
A
#
# COMPACT_ATOMS: atom_id res chain seq x y z
N MET A 1 -0.29 6.97 -6.16
CA MET A 1 -1.59 6.23 -6.08
C MET A 1 -2.19 6.03 -7.46
N ALA A 2 -2.24 7.05 -8.33
CA ALA A 2 -2.72 6.92 -9.72
C ALA A 2 -2.03 5.78 -10.50
N GLY A 3 -0.70 5.74 -10.54
CA GLY A 3 0.02 4.66 -11.26
C GLY A 3 -0.24 3.24 -10.73
N LEU A 4 -0.54 3.07 -9.44
CA LEU A 4 -0.99 1.76 -8.92
C LEU A 4 -2.40 1.43 -9.40
N SER A 5 -3.28 2.44 -9.43
CA SER A 5 -4.68 2.31 -9.87
C SER A 5 -4.80 1.92 -11.34
N GLU A 6 -3.96 2.52 -12.19
CA GLU A 6 -3.89 2.26 -13.63
C GLU A 6 -3.43 0.82 -13.92
N LYS A 7 -2.53 0.27 -13.07
CA LYS A 7 -1.94 -1.06 -13.24
C LYS A 7 -2.59 -2.15 -12.39
N VAL A 8 -3.75 -1.91 -11.77
CA VAL A 8 -4.44 -2.91 -10.92
C VAL A 8 -4.68 -4.23 -11.64
N LEU A 9 -4.99 -4.20 -12.94
CA LEU A 9 -5.19 -5.42 -13.73
C LEU A 9 -3.90 -6.21 -13.93
N GLU A 10 -2.75 -5.55 -14.08
CA GLU A 10 -1.44 -6.19 -14.17
C GLU A 10 -1.08 -6.86 -12.83
N PHE A 11 -1.28 -6.16 -11.71
CA PHE A 11 -1.10 -6.75 -10.38
C PHE A 11 -1.97 -7.98 -10.19
N ARG A 12 -3.24 -7.92 -10.61
CA ARG A 12 -4.17 -9.05 -10.53
C ARG A 12 -3.73 -10.21 -11.43
N GLY A 13 -3.25 -9.93 -12.64
CA GLY A 13 -2.70 -10.92 -13.55
C GLY A 13 -1.45 -11.62 -12.99
N ALA A 14 -0.66 -10.91 -12.19
CA ALA A 14 0.47 -11.44 -11.44
C ALA A 14 0.08 -12.15 -10.12
N GLY A 15 -1.22 -12.39 -9.87
CA GLY A 15 -1.70 -13.07 -8.67
C GLY A 15 -1.70 -12.19 -7.40
N ALA A 16 -1.46 -10.88 -7.53
CA ALA A 16 -1.42 -9.94 -6.42
C ALA A 16 -2.67 -9.06 -6.35
N SER A 17 -3.02 -8.62 -5.14
CA SER A 17 -4.07 -7.61 -4.92
C SER A 17 -3.46 -6.38 -4.24
N VAL A 18 -3.82 -5.20 -4.71
CA VAL A 18 -3.36 -3.93 -4.14
C VAL A 18 -4.34 -3.47 -3.08
N ILE A 19 -3.84 -3.01 -1.94
CA ILE A 19 -4.62 -2.42 -0.86
C ILE A 19 -3.86 -1.19 -0.34
N GLY A 20 -4.52 -0.04 -0.24
CA GLY A 20 -3.99 1.12 0.47
C GLY A 20 -4.41 1.12 1.93
N LEU A 21 -3.59 1.67 2.83
CA LEU A 21 -3.92 1.82 4.23
C LEU A 21 -3.43 3.19 4.75
N SER A 22 -4.28 3.91 5.48
CA SER A 22 -3.91 5.15 6.14
C SER A 22 -4.52 5.26 7.54
N ALA A 23 -4.08 6.26 8.31
CA ALA A 23 -4.67 6.57 9.61
C ALA A 23 -5.98 7.39 9.50
N ASP A 24 -6.43 7.67 8.28
CA ASP A 24 -7.63 8.49 8.07
C ASP A 24 -8.89 7.70 8.44
N PRO A 25 -9.95 8.37 8.91
CA PRO A 25 -11.26 7.75 9.09
C PRO A 25 -11.84 7.20 7.78
N VAL A 26 -12.71 6.20 7.89
CA VAL A 26 -13.34 5.52 6.74
C VAL A 26 -13.98 6.48 5.73
N HIS A 27 -14.65 7.54 6.19
CA HIS A 27 -15.28 8.51 5.29
C HIS A 27 -14.24 9.26 4.43
N VAL A 28 -13.12 9.68 5.02
CA VAL A 28 -12.02 10.34 4.29
C VAL A 28 -11.40 9.39 3.27
N SER A 29 -11.15 8.14 3.65
CA SER A 29 -10.62 7.13 2.72
C SER A 29 -11.59 6.83 1.58
N LYS A 30 -12.91 6.80 1.86
CA LYS A 30 -13.95 6.59 0.85
C LYS A 30 -13.99 7.77 -0.13
N ASP A 31 -14.10 8.99 0.38
CA ASP A 31 -14.15 10.20 -0.45
C ASP A 31 -12.90 10.33 -1.33
N LEU A 32 -11.72 9.97 -0.80
CA LEU A 32 -10.48 9.97 -1.57
C LEU A 32 -10.49 8.95 -2.70
N ARG A 33 -10.96 7.72 -2.41
CA ARG A 33 -11.09 6.66 -3.41
C ARG A 33 -12.04 7.09 -4.52
N ASP A 34 -13.19 7.65 -4.17
CA ASP A 34 -14.23 8.04 -5.11
C ASP A 34 -13.74 9.22 -5.98
N ARG A 35 -13.12 10.24 -5.37
CA ARG A 35 -12.57 11.41 -6.06
C ARG A 35 -11.43 11.07 -7.01
N LEU A 36 -10.58 10.10 -6.65
CA LEU A 36 -9.44 9.68 -7.47
C LEU A 36 -9.74 8.46 -8.35
N HIS A 37 -10.98 7.97 -8.34
CA HIS A 37 -11.41 6.75 -9.04
C HIS A 37 -10.45 5.57 -8.84
N LEU A 38 -10.04 5.32 -7.59
CA LEU A 38 -9.07 4.27 -7.30
C LEU A 38 -9.68 2.88 -7.50
N SER A 39 -9.01 2.07 -8.30
CA SER A 39 -9.38 0.70 -8.65
C SER A 39 -9.04 -0.33 -7.57
N PHE A 40 -8.65 0.11 -6.37
CA PHE A 40 -8.29 -0.73 -5.23
C PHE A 40 -8.85 -0.17 -3.91
N PRO A 41 -9.06 -1.01 -2.89
CA PRO A 41 -9.62 -0.56 -1.61
C PRO A 41 -8.62 0.24 -0.78
N LEU A 42 -9.14 1.16 0.02
CA LEU A 42 -8.40 1.88 1.06
C LEU A 42 -8.92 1.44 2.44
N LEU A 43 -8.03 0.96 3.28
CA LEU A 43 -8.29 0.58 4.67
C LEU A 43 -8.01 1.75 5.60
N SER A 44 -8.84 1.86 6.64
CA SER A 44 -8.77 2.88 7.68
C SER A 44 -8.20 2.28 8.96
N ASP A 45 -7.09 2.85 9.46
CA ASP A 45 -6.44 2.47 10.72
C ASP A 45 -6.29 3.71 11.65
N PRO A 46 -7.39 4.30 12.12
CA PRO A 46 -7.36 5.55 12.89
C PRO A 46 -6.61 5.40 14.21
N LYS A 47 -6.60 4.19 14.78
CA LYS A 47 -5.86 3.85 16.00
C LYS A 47 -4.38 3.51 15.73
N ARG A 48 -3.94 3.50 14.47
CA ARG A 48 -2.57 3.19 14.04
C ARG A 48 -2.08 1.83 14.52
N ILE A 49 -2.99 0.87 14.69
CA ILE A 49 -2.66 -0.47 15.21
C ILE A 49 -1.81 -1.22 14.19
N VAL A 50 -2.22 -1.21 12.93
CA VAL A 50 -1.49 -1.87 11.83
C VAL A 50 -0.23 -1.08 11.50
N ILE A 51 -0.34 0.25 11.40
CA ILE A 51 0.81 1.15 11.11
C ILE A 51 1.94 0.94 12.14
N ARG A 52 1.61 0.79 13.43
CA ARG A 52 2.60 0.47 14.48
C ARG A 52 3.16 -0.95 14.33
N LYS A 53 2.32 -1.95 14.07
CA LYS A 53 2.75 -3.35 13.92
C LYS A 53 3.73 -3.55 12.76
N TYR A 54 3.59 -2.76 11.70
CA TYR A 54 4.50 -2.76 10.55
C TYR A 54 5.70 -1.82 10.72
N GLY A 55 5.89 -1.20 11.89
CA GLY A 55 7.08 -0.40 12.20
C GLY A 55 7.20 0.92 11.43
N VAL A 56 6.12 1.39 10.79
CA VAL A 56 6.14 2.54 9.87
C VAL A 56 5.50 3.80 10.45
N LEU A 57 5.19 3.85 11.75
CA LEU A 57 4.76 5.09 12.39
C LEU A 57 5.98 6.01 12.66
N ASN A 58 5.94 7.24 12.18
CA ASN A 58 6.98 8.24 12.46
C ASN A 58 6.76 8.95 13.81
N LYS A 59 7.69 9.85 14.18
CA LYS A 59 7.63 10.61 15.44
C LYS A 59 6.39 11.50 15.53
N ASP A 60 5.94 12.03 14.39
CA ASP A 60 4.77 12.92 14.26
C ASP A 60 3.43 12.17 14.22
N GLN A 61 3.41 10.87 14.54
CA GLN A 61 2.21 10.01 14.48
C GLN A 61 1.61 9.87 13.08
N VAL A 62 2.43 9.98 12.04
CA VAL A 62 2.07 9.79 10.63
C VAL A 62 2.71 8.51 10.11
N ALA A 63 1.97 7.76 9.27
CA ALA A 63 2.54 6.61 8.57
C ALA A 63 3.60 7.08 7.57
N LYS A 64 4.80 6.52 7.65
CA LYS A 64 5.80 6.66 6.59
C LYS A 64 5.25 6.04 5.30
N PRO A 65 5.56 6.60 4.12
CA PRO A 65 5.31 5.92 2.86
C PRO A 65 6.03 4.57 2.88
N ALA A 66 5.27 3.50 2.72
CA ALA A 66 5.81 2.15 2.72
C ALA A 66 4.99 1.23 1.84
N VAL A 67 5.62 0.19 1.32
CA VAL A 67 5.00 -0.90 0.57
C VAL A 67 5.51 -2.22 1.11
N PHE A 68 4.61 -3.15 1.35
CA PHE A 68 4.91 -4.51 1.78
C PHE A 68 4.29 -5.48 0.79
N LEU A 69 5.06 -6.46 0.34
CA LEU A 69 4.57 -7.56 -0.49
C LEU A 69 4.49 -8.81 0.39
N LEU A 70 3.27 -9.34 0.51
CA LEU A 70 2.97 -10.52 1.30
C LEU A 70 2.66 -11.69 0.37
N ASP A 71 3.17 -12.87 0.72
CA ASP A 71 2.78 -14.10 0.03
C ASP A 71 1.38 -14.59 0.45
N SER A 72 0.93 -15.69 -0.16
CA SER A 72 -0.36 -16.34 0.15
C SER A 72 -0.48 -16.83 1.62
N LYS A 73 0.65 -17.03 2.30
CA LYS A 73 0.74 -17.39 3.72
C LYS A 73 0.79 -16.16 4.64
N ARG A 74 0.62 -14.95 4.08
CA ARG A 74 0.64 -13.65 4.78
C ARG A 74 2.00 -13.30 5.37
N ILE A 75 3.08 -13.86 4.82
CA ILE A 75 4.46 -13.57 5.22
C ILE A 75 4.98 -12.42 4.35
N VAL A 76 5.56 -11.39 4.97
CA VAL A 76 6.24 -10.32 4.25
C VAL A 76 7.47 -10.89 3.56
N ARG A 77 7.49 -10.88 2.23
CA ARG A 77 8.62 -11.33 1.41
C ARG A 77 9.49 -10.19 0.92
N TRP A 78 8.91 -9.00 0.84
CA TRP A 78 9.62 -7.80 0.47
C TRP A 78 8.98 -6.58 1.13
N GLU A 79 9.82 -5.62 1.50
CA GLU A 79 9.38 -4.35 2.05
C GLU A 79 10.19 -3.19 1.48
N TYR A 80 9.55 -2.03 1.43
CA TYR A 80 10.18 -0.77 1.13
C TYR A 80 9.62 0.31 2.04
N ILE A 81 10.49 1.03 2.74
CA ILE A 81 10.14 2.14 3.61
C ILE A 81 10.80 3.39 3.05
N GLY A 82 9.97 4.30 2.53
CA GLY A 82 10.40 5.55 1.94
C GLY A 82 10.96 6.55 2.96
N LYS A 83 11.87 7.40 2.49
CA LYS A 83 12.55 8.43 3.27
C LYS A 83 11.88 9.81 3.17
N SER A 84 11.02 10.02 2.18
CA SER A 84 10.28 11.28 1.98
C SER A 84 8.81 11.01 1.61
N PRO A 85 7.90 12.00 1.70
CA PRO A 85 6.47 11.80 1.38
C PRO A 85 6.16 11.28 -0.03
N SER A 86 7.04 11.52 -0.99
CA SER A 86 6.93 11.05 -2.38
C SER A 86 7.75 9.79 -2.67
N ASP A 87 8.62 9.38 -1.76
CA ASP A 87 9.53 8.25 -1.94
C ASP A 87 8.78 6.92 -1.88
N ARG A 88 8.52 6.35 -3.06
CA ARG A 88 7.79 5.10 -3.25
C ARG A 88 8.35 4.38 -4.48
N PRO A 89 8.42 3.03 -4.47
CA PRO A 89 8.77 2.26 -5.65
C PRO A 89 7.73 2.48 -6.76
N SER A 90 8.17 2.40 -8.02
CA SER A 90 7.24 2.44 -9.15
C SER A 90 6.43 1.14 -9.24
N PRO A 91 5.26 1.14 -9.90
CA PRO A 91 4.50 -0.08 -10.12
C PRO A 91 5.29 -1.19 -10.83
N GLU A 92 6.21 -0.83 -11.73
CA GLU A 92 7.06 -1.77 -12.47
C GLU A 92 8.01 -2.50 -11.53
N VAL A 93 8.67 -1.75 -10.62
CA VAL A 93 9.53 -2.35 -9.58
C VAL A 93 8.72 -3.33 -8.72
N LEU A 94 7.48 -2.98 -8.37
CA LEU A 94 6.62 -3.86 -7.57
C LEU A 94 6.27 -5.14 -8.32
N LEU A 95 5.90 -5.05 -9.61
CA LEU A 95 5.61 -6.23 -10.44
C LEU A 95 6.84 -7.14 -10.59
N GLU A 96 8.04 -6.57 -10.76
CA GLU A 96 9.29 -7.33 -10.78
C GLU A 96 9.57 -8.05 -9.46
N GLN A 97 9.26 -7.44 -8.31
CA GLN A 97 9.41 -8.11 -7.02
C GLN A 97 8.35 -9.19 -6.80
N ILE A 98 7.11 -8.97 -7.24
CA ILE A 98 6.05 -9.97 -7.16
C ILE A 98 6.43 -11.22 -7.95
N ALA A 99 7.03 -11.07 -9.13
CA ALA A 99 7.50 -12.21 -9.94
C ALA A 99 8.60 -13.06 -9.28
N LYS A 100 9.19 -12.59 -8.17
CA LYS A 100 10.20 -13.31 -7.38
C LYS A 100 9.61 -13.99 -6.13
N ILE A 101 8.32 -13.81 -5.87
CA ILE A 101 7.62 -14.39 -4.72
C ILE A 101 6.92 -15.67 -5.19
N ASP A 102 7.26 -16.79 -4.55
CA ASP A 102 6.67 -18.11 -4.81
C ASP A 102 5.20 -18.24 -4.38
#